data_AF-A0A848RUR7-F1
#
_entry.id   AF-A0A848RUR7-F1
#
_cell.length_a   1.000
_cell.length_b   1.000
_cell.length_c   1.000
_cell.angle_alpha   90.00
_cell.angle_beta   90.00
_cell.angle_gamma   90.00
#
_symmetry.space_group_name_H-M   'P 1'
#
loop_
_entity.id
_entity.type
_entity.pdbx_description
1 polymer ?
#
loop_
_entity_poly.entity_id
_entity_poly.type
_entity_poly.pdbx_seq_one_letter_code
_entity_poly.pdbx_strand_id
1 'polypeptide(L)'
;MNHQIFTLLIFLFFTNLNLYSQENKKPHYLYDETWNRLTLKEYINKQDLRFNLPVEVENDTAVIARLVPRKSYGILKPSVKKDFLKMLSEISKRDIDSFKTIVINFHFEKNNSIEYYTSNNQYNKKMDRSKWIEQFYFTESGYQFESKHSDVFQDKFKVIEKLFFKDYFQGDNYVIIKPDGKFFRYYGEYQLSKVYQHATSKMDEIITSHQNLEYSHKKSDTIYSSNLVAINNKSKRRYFELVPFHFNNNGQNYNGNKGDFFNIKVKRFNTLNMSCSFWAEHGDKKNVLRVLIRLAGDSDRKLTESTISAYSSKVGQLVPIKTNFPDTGPYAAFCLVKKLDIDKPEEMVNILKNDVVTVQIDDQLFEFVAPDFD
;
A
#
# COMPACT_ATOMS: atom_id res chain seq x y z
N MET A 1 65.29 29.95 -26.58
CA MET A 1 64.93 29.82 -25.15
C MET A 1 63.45 30.08 -24.88
N ASN A 2 62.83 31.09 -25.50
CA ASN A 2 61.43 31.48 -25.20
C ASN A 2 60.36 30.45 -25.61
N HIS A 3 60.59 29.64 -26.65
CA HIS A 3 59.57 28.71 -27.13
C HIS A 3 59.38 27.50 -26.20
N GLN A 4 60.47 26.98 -25.63
CA GLN A 4 60.42 25.86 -24.67
C GLN A 4 59.77 26.26 -23.34
N ILE A 5 60.01 27.50 -22.88
CA ILE A 5 59.35 28.05 -21.68
C ILE A 5 57.85 28.18 -21.91
N PHE A 6 57.43 28.62 -23.11
CA PHE A 6 56.01 28.74 -23.45
C PHE A 6 55.30 27.38 -23.54
N THR A 7 55.95 26.36 -24.12
CA THR A 7 55.39 25.01 -24.17
C THR A 7 55.28 24.38 -22.78
N LEU A 8 56.27 24.59 -21.90
CA LEU A 8 56.23 24.11 -20.52
C LEU A 8 55.10 24.78 -19.71
N LEU A 9 54.89 26.08 -19.90
CA LEU A 9 53.81 26.83 -19.25
C LEU A 9 52.42 26.37 -19.71
N ILE A 10 52.25 26.08 -21.01
CA ILE A 10 51.00 25.51 -21.53
C ILE A 10 50.76 24.12 -20.93
N PHE A 11 51.79 23.28 -20.85
CA PHE A 11 51.66 21.94 -20.27
C PHE A 11 51.28 21.99 -18.78
N LEU A 12 51.87 22.91 -18.02
CA LEU A 12 51.50 23.17 -16.61
C LEU A 12 50.06 23.70 -16.47
N PHE A 13 49.56 24.48 -17.43
CA PHE A 13 48.18 24.96 -17.41
C PHE A 13 47.18 23.82 -17.62
N PHE A 14 47.49 22.87 -18.50
CA PHE A 14 46.62 21.70 -18.75
C PHE A 14 46.65 20.67 -17.61
N THR A 15 47.74 20.54 -16.85
CA THR A 15 47.78 19.64 -15.68
C THR A 15 46.93 20.13 -14.51
N ASN A 16 46.60 21.42 -14.44
CA ASN A 16 45.74 21.98 -13.39
C ASN A 16 44.23 21.85 -13.69
N LEU A 17 43.84 21.51 -14.92
CA LEU A 17 42.43 21.34 -15.30
C LEU A 17 41.85 19.96 -14.94
N ASN A 18 42.70 19.03 -14.48
CA ASN A 18 42.28 17.76 -13.88
C ASN A 18 42.21 17.83 -12.34
N LEU A 19 41.96 19.01 -11.78
CA LEU A 19 41.37 19.10 -10.44
C LEU A 19 39.99 18.48 -10.56
N TYR A 20 39.93 17.17 -10.35
CA TYR A 20 38.72 16.45 -10.02
C TYR A 20 38.04 17.27 -8.93
N SER A 21 37.03 18.04 -9.33
CA SER A 21 35.90 18.31 -8.46
C SER A 21 35.35 16.94 -8.14
N GLN A 22 35.98 16.25 -7.18
CA GLN A 22 35.37 15.14 -6.50
C GLN A 22 34.10 15.76 -5.93
N GLU A 23 32.99 15.57 -6.64
CA GLU A 23 31.70 15.49 -5.98
C GLU A 23 31.88 14.40 -4.94
N ASN A 24 32.42 14.77 -3.78
CA ASN A 24 32.50 13.96 -2.59
C ASN A 24 31.04 13.83 -2.14
N LYS A 25 30.28 13.02 -2.87
CA LYS A 25 28.93 12.64 -2.50
C LYS A 25 29.08 12.03 -1.13
N LYS A 26 28.50 12.72 -0.15
CA LYS A 26 28.54 12.30 1.24
C LYS A 26 28.16 10.81 1.30
N PRO A 27 28.86 9.98 2.07
CA PRO A 27 28.50 8.58 2.21
C PRO A 27 27.04 8.45 2.68
N HIS A 28 26.29 7.54 2.06
CA HIS A 28 24.93 7.20 2.45
C HIS A 28 24.95 5.95 3.35
N TYR A 29 24.37 6.08 4.54
CA TYR A 29 24.15 4.96 5.45
C TYR A 29 22.66 4.65 5.55
N LEU A 30 22.30 3.41 5.25
CA LEU A 30 20.92 2.95 5.19
C LEU A 30 20.65 2.02 6.37
N TYR A 31 19.58 2.26 7.11
CA TYR A 31 19.23 1.51 8.30
C TYR A 31 17.78 1.06 8.31
N ASP A 32 17.52 -0.07 8.97
CA ASP A 32 16.16 -0.49 9.32
C ASP A 32 15.65 0.21 10.60
N GLU A 33 14.42 -0.15 11.00
CA GLU A 33 13.75 0.41 12.17
C GLU A 33 14.48 0.16 13.49
N THR A 34 15.36 -0.85 13.54
CA THR A 34 16.15 -1.25 14.70
C THR A 34 17.61 -0.81 14.64
N TRP A 35 17.98 0.04 13.67
CA TRP A 35 19.36 0.51 13.43
C TRP A 35 20.32 -0.56 12.90
N ASN A 36 19.82 -1.67 12.34
CA ASN A 36 20.70 -2.56 11.58
C ASN A 36 20.99 -1.94 10.22
N ARG A 37 22.26 -2.00 9.81
CA ARG A 37 22.69 -1.49 8.51
C ARG A 37 22.11 -2.36 7.39
N LEU A 38 21.59 -1.70 6.37
CA LEU A 38 21.04 -2.32 5.15
C LEU A 38 21.91 -2.01 3.94
N THR A 39 21.90 -2.92 2.97
CA THR A 39 22.28 -2.62 1.59
C THR A 39 21.20 -1.76 0.91
N LEU A 40 21.54 -1.09 -0.18
CA LEU A 40 20.56 -0.31 -0.97
C LEU A 40 19.39 -1.18 -1.45
N LYS A 41 19.68 -2.41 -1.88
CA LYS A 41 18.66 -3.36 -2.33
C LYS A 41 17.69 -3.71 -1.20
N GLU A 42 18.21 -4.01 0.00
CA GLU A 42 17.37 -4.32 1.16
C GLU A 42 16.54 -3.11 1.60
N TYR A 43 17.13 -1.91 1.59
CA TYR A 43 16.43 -0.68 1.92
C TYR A 43 15.26 -0.43 0.97
N ILE A 44 15.50 -0.48 -0.35
CA ILE A 44 14.45 -0.32 -1.37
C ILE A 44 13.36 -1.38 -1.22
N ASN A 45 13.74 -2.64 -0.98
CA ASN A 45 12.77 -3.73 -0.81
C ASN A 45 11.91 -3.58 0.46
N LYS A 46 12.46 -2.98 1.53
CA LYS A 46 11.75 -2.73 2.79
C LYS A 46 10.97 -1.40 2.78
N GLN A 47 11.20 -0.55 1.78
CA GLN A 47 10.56 0.76 1.63
C GLN A 47 9.13 0.61 1.09
N ASP A 48 8.23 0.10 1.93
CA ASP A 48 6.80 0.11 1.67
C ASP A 48 6.14 1.22 2.49
N LEU A 49 5.72 2.31 1.84
CA LEU A 49 5.12 3.48 2.50
C LEU A 49 3.85 3.17 3.32
N ARG A 50 3.26 1.98 3.18
CA ARG A 50 2.15 1.52 4.04
C ARG A 50 2.63 1.11 5.44
N PHE A 51 3.86 0.64 5.55
CA PHE A 51 4.44 0.07 6.78
C PHE A 51 5.65 0.84 7.28
N ASN A 52 6.53 1.27 6.38
CA ASN A 52 7.80 1.91 6.66
C ASN A 52 7.94 3.20 5.85
N LEU A 53 8.28 4.28 6.55
CA LEU A 53 8.52 5.58 5.97
C LEU A 53 10.03 5.82 5.90
N PRO A 54 10.56 6.24 4.75
CA PRO A 54 11.95 6.67 4.66
C PRO A 54 12.10 8.02 5.37
N VAL A 55 13.02 8.09 6.32
CA VAL A 55 13.44 9.34 6.98
C VAL A 55 14.91 9.53 6.71
N GLU A 56 15.27 10.71 6.21
CA GLU A 56 16.64 11.05 5.84
C GLU A 56 17.12 12.24 6.67
N VAL A 57 18.32 12.12 7.23
CA VAL A 57 19.01 13.19 7.94
C VAL A 57 20.37 13.35 7.31
N GLU A 58 20.62 14.53 6.75
CA GLU A 58 21.92 14.92 6.25
C GLU A 58 22.67 15.70 7.34
N ASN A 59 23.92 15.30 7.60
CA ASN A 59 24.87 16.09 8.40
C ASN A 59 26.10 16.44 7.56
N ASP A 60 27.08 17.13 8.15
CA ASP A 60 28.27 17.58 7.42
C ASP A 60 29.08 16.43 6.80
N THR A 61 29.01 15.23 7.39
CA THR A 61 29.85 14.08 7.02
C THR A 61 29.11 13.06 6.16
N ALA A 62 27.81 12.89 6.32
CA ALA A 62 27.06 11.77 5.77
C ALA A 62 25.58 12.07 5.58
N VAL A 63 24.95 11.27 4.72
CA VAL A 63 23.50 11.13 4.63
C VAL A 63 23.10 9.85 5.36
N ILE A 64 22.21 9.96 6.34
CA ILE A 64 21.69 8.82 7.09
C ILE A 64 20.23 8.65 6.73
N ALA A 65 19.88 7.56 6.07
CA ALA A 65 18.50 7.19 5.77
C ALA A 65 18.07 6.00 6.62
N ARG A 66 16.89 6.09 7.22
CA ARG A 66 16.32 5.08 8.10
C ARG A 66 14.88 4.80 7.73
N LEU A 67 14.49 3.53 7.75
CA LEU A 67 13.10 3.13 7.67
C LEU A 67 12.46 3.23 9.05
N VAL A 68 11.46 4.08 9.17
CA VAL A 68 10.70 4.29 10.42
C VAL A 68 9.32 3.64 10.26
N PRO A 69 8.87 2.81 11.22
CA PRO A 69 7.58 2.17 11.11
C PRO A 69 6.49 3.24 11.18
N ARG A 70 5.67 3.28 10.12
CA ARG A 70 4.51 4.17 9.98
C ARG A 70 3.56 4.05 11.16
N LYS A 71 3.50 2.85 11.74
CA LYS A 71 2.63 2.50 12.86
C LYS A 71 3.46 1.94 13.99
N SER A 72 3.23 2.38 15.22
CA SER A 72 3.90 1.80 16.38
C SER A 72 2.99 1.80 17.60
N TYR A 73 3.36 0.97 18.57
CA TYR A 73 2.61 0.78 19.80
C TYR A 73 3.57 0.83 20.98
N GLY A 74 3.06 1.21 22.13
CA GLY A 74 3.83 1.17 23.37
C GLY A 74 2.97 1.43 24.58
N ILE A 75 3.62 1.60 25.73
CA ILE A 75 2.96 1.88 27.00
C ILE A 75 3.71 3.02 27.67
N LEU A 76 2.99 4.07 28.05
CA LEU A 76 3.55 5.13 28.87
C LEU A 76 3.70 4.63 30.31
N LYS A 77 4.87 4.90 30.92
CA LYS A 77 5.02 4.71 32.37
C LYS A 77 3.99 5.57 33.10
N PRO A 78 3.42 5.12 34.24
CA PRO A 78 2.39 5.88 34.95
C PRO A 78 2.79 7.32 35.30
N SER A 79 4.06 7.54 35.71
CA SER A 79 4.59 8.88 35.97
C SER A 79 4.62 9.75 34.70
N VAL A 80 5.14 9.22 33.60
CA VAL A 80 5.18 9.90 32.30
C VAL A 80 3.77 10.24 31.82
N LYS A 81 2.81 9.32 31.97
CA LYS A 81 1.41 9.58 31.65
C LYS A 81 0.86 10.73 32.51
N LYS A 82 1.08 10.69 33.82
CA LYS A 82 0.62 11.76 34.73
C LYS A 82 1.16 13.13 34.32
N ASP A 83 2.46 13.23 34.07
CA ASP A 83 3.11 14.47 33.66
C ASP A 83 2.60 14.95 32.29
N PHE A 84 2.38 14.01 31.39
CA PHE A 84 1.78 14.28 30.08
C PHE A 84 0.36 14.84 30.17
N LEU A 85 -0.51 14.25 31.00
CA LEU A 85 -1.87 14.75 31.21
C LEU A 85 -1.86 16.15 31.84
N LYS A 86 -0.96 16.39 32.80
CA LYS A 86 -0.77 17.71 33.40
C LYS A 86 -0.39 18.75 32.34
N MET A 87 0.56 18.42 31.47
CA MET A 87 0.93 19.30 30.35
C MET A 87 -0.25 19.54 29.39
N LEU A 88 -1.04 18.52 29.06
CA LEU A 88 -2.22 18.72 28.21
C LEU A 88 -3.24 19.67 28.87
N SER A 89 -3.45 19.51 30.18
CA SER A 89 -4.31 20.38 30.96
C SER A 89 -3.83 21.83 30.96
N GLU A 90 -2.54 22.05 31.20
CA GLU A 90 -1.92 23.39 31.22
C GLU A 90 -2.01 24.09 29.86
N ILE A 91 -1.71 23.38 28.76
CA ILE A 91 -1.73 23.95 27.42
C ILE A 91 -3.16 24.24 26.96
N SER A 92 -4.07 23.28 27.16
CA SER A 92 -5.45 23.40 26.68
C SER A 92 -6.36 24.20 27.61
N LYS A 93 -5.92 24.44 28.85
CA LYS A 93 -6.74 25.04 29.93
C LYS A 93 -8.02 24.25 30.21
N ARG A 94 -7.96 22.92 30.01
CA ARG A 94 -9.06 21.98 30.26
C ARG A 94 -8.64 21.00 31.36
N ASP A 95 -9.59 20.54 32.16
CA ASP A 95 -9.35 19.36 33.00
C ASP A 95 -9.40 18.11 32.12
N ILE A 96 -8.43 17.21 32.28
CA ILE A 96 -8.24 16.05 31.39
C ILE A 96 -8.65 14.79 32.14
N ASP A 97 -9.70 14.13 31.68
CA ASP A 97 -10.17 12.89 32.30
C ASP A 97 -9.24 11.72 31.95
N SER A 98 -8.46 11.28 32.94
CA SER A 98 -7.49 10.18 32.80
C SER A 98 -8.11 8.83 32.42
N PHE A 99 -9.43 8.67 32.59
CA PHE A 99 -10.19 7.47 32.23
C PHE A 99 -10.71 7.47 30.80
N LYS A 100 -10.57 8.58 30.06
CA LYS A 100 -10.91 8.64 28.65
C LYS A 100 -9.74 8.29 27.75
N THR A 101 -10.05 7.88 26.53
CA THR A 101 -9.08 7.73 25.45
C THR A 101 -8.70 9.10 24.91
N ILE A 102 -7.42 9.41 24.88
CA ILE A 102 -6.91 10.68 24.36
C ILE A 102 -6.52 10.48 22.90
N VAL A 103 -6.98 11.38 22.05
CA VAL A 103 -6.66 11.43 20.62
C VAL A 103 -5.96 12.75 20.33
N ILE A 104 -4.74 12.67 19.82
CA ILE A 104 -3.97 13.85 19.41
C ILE A 104 -3.70 13.73 17.92
N ASN A 105 -4.24 14.68 17.16
CA ASN A 105 -3.88 14.91 15.76
C ASN A 105 -2.72 15.90 15.78
N PHE A 106 -1.57 15.53 15.24
CA PHE A 106 -0.31 16.26 15.34
C PHE A 106 0.20 16.63 13.94
N HIS A 107 0.38 17.91 13.67
CA HIS A 107 0.74 18.43 12.35
C HIS A 107 2.12 19.09 12.38
N PHE A 108 3.04 18.56 11.56
CA PHE A 108 4.31 19.22 11.27
C PHE A 108 4.14 20.15 10.07
N GLU A 109 4.83 21.29 10.13
CA GLU A 109 4.94 22.32 9.10
C GLU A 109 3.66 23.09 8.78
N LYS A 110 3.84 24.30 8.27
CA LYS A 110 2.75 25.13 7.74
C LYS A 110 2.26 24.54 6.42
N ASN A 111 1.31 23.62 6.49
CA ASN A 111 0.60 23.12 5.32
C ASN A 111 -0.91 23.39 5.46
N ASN A 112 -1.63 23.34 4.33
CA ASN A 112 -3.07 23.55 4.34
C ASN A 112 -3.85 22.28 4.76
N SER A 113 -3.18 21.16 5.06
CA SER A 113 -3.87 19.91 5.39
C SER A 113 -4.54 19.97 6.76
N ILE A 114 -3.98 20.70 7.74
CA ILE A 114 -4.63 20.87 9.06
C ILE A 114 -6.04 21.48 8.97
N GLU A 115 -6.30 22.36 8.00
CA GLU A 115 -7.64 22.92 7.77
C GLU A 115 -8.63 21.81 7.39
N TYR A 116 -8.23 20.83 6.59
CA TYR A 116 -9.09 19.69 6.23
C TYR A 116 -9.54 18.89 7.46
N TYR A 117 -8.64 18.66 8.42
CA TYR A 117 -8.98 17.90 9.63
C TYR A 117 -9.81 18.73 10.61
N THR A 118 -9.39 19.98 10.85
CA THR A 118 -10.05 20.86 11.83
C THR A 118 -11.42 21.35 11.36
N SER A 119 -11.65 21.50 10.06
CA SER A 119 -12.95 21.94 9.50
C SER A 119 -14.00 20.83 9.35
N ASN A 120 -13.64 19.56 9.61
CA ASN A 120 -14.58 18.44 9.46
C ASN A 120 -15.60 18.38 10.61
N ASN A 121 -16.65 19.18 10.50
CA ASN A 121 -17.70 19.33 11.52
C ASN A 121 -18.40 18.01 11.89
N GLN A 122 -18.58 17.08 10.94
CA GLN A 122 -19.22 15.80 11.23
C GLN A 122 -18.35 14.94 12.13
N TYR A 123 -17.05 14.87 11.83
CA TYR A 123 -16.09 14.14 12.62
C TYR A 123 -15.89 14.76 14.01
N ASN A 124 -15.66 16.08 14.09
CA ASN A 124 -15.47 16.78 15.35
C ASN A 124 -16.68 16.60 16.28
N LYS A 125 -17.90 16.83 15.77
CA LYS A 125 -19.13 16.58 16.54
C LYS A 125 -19.24 15.13 17.01
N LYS A 126 -18.77 14.17 16.21
CA LYS A 126 -18.80 12.75 16.57
C LYS A 126 -17.82 12.45 17.71
N MET A 127 -16.64 13.07 17.68
CA MET A 127 -15.64 12.96 18.74
C MET A 127 -16.11 13.65 20.02
N ASP A 128 -16.61 14.89 19.94
CA ASP A 128 -17.10 15.68 21.08
C ASP A 128 -18.27 15.04 21.82
N ARG A 129 -19.17 14.34 21.09
CA ARG A 129 -20.30 13.63 21.68
C ARG A 129 -19.89 12.34 22.39
N SER A 130 -18.67 11.85 22.19
CA SER A 130 -18.19 10.64 22.83
C SER A 130 -17.87 10.91 24.29
N LYS A 131 -18.52 10.17 25.20
CA LYS A 131 -18.21 10.25 26.64
C LYS A 131 -16.84 9.68 27.01
N TRP A 132 -16.21 8.96 26.08
CA TRP A 132 -15.01 8.14 26.33
C TRP A 132 -13.77 8.65 25.60
N ILE A 133 -13.88 9.74 24.83
CA ILE A 133 -12.79 10.27 24.01
C ILE A 133 -12.57 11.74 24.35
N GLU A 134 -11.31 12.14 24.47
CA GLU A 134 -10.90 13.54 24.45
C GLU A 134 -9.98 13.78 23.27
N GLN A 135 -10.38 14.69 22.39
CA GLN A 135 -9.62 15.01 21.19
C GLN A 135 -8.91 16.35 21.33
N PHE A 136 -7.70 16.40 20.75
CA PHE A 136 -6.90 17.59 20.58
C PHE A 136 -6.33 17.64 19.16
N TYR A 137 -6.15 18.87 18.67
CA TYR A 137 -5.32 19.19 17.53
C TYR A 137 -4.08 19.93 18.04
N PHE A 138 -2.91 19.44 17.67
CA PHE A 138 -1.63 20.03 18.03
C PHE A 138 -0.79 20.30 16.78
N THR A 139 -0.07 21.40 16.81
CA THR A 139 0.99 21.72 15.86
C THR A 139 2.35 21.65 16.55
N GLU A 140 3.41 21.52 15.75
CA GLU A 140 4.77 21.63 16.26
C GLU A 140 5.06 23.02 16.90
N SER A 141 6.08 23.07 17.74
CA SER A 141 6.51 24.31 18.38
C SER A 141 6.82 25.40 17.34
N GLY A 142 6.18 26.56 17.48
CA GLY A 142 6.38 27.70 16.58
C GLY A 142 5.40 27.76 15.40
N TYR A 143 4.66 26.69 15.12
CA TYR A 143 3.60 26.72 14.11
C TYR A 143 2.28 27.18 14.74
N GLN A 144 1.93 28.46 14.57
CA GLN A 144 0.64 29.01 14.99
C GLN A 144 -0.40 28.76 13.90
N PHE A 145 -1.51 28.12 14.28
CA PHE A 145 -2.64 27.87 13.40
C PHE A 145 -3.94 28.17 14.15
N GLU A 146 -4.82 28.93 13.52
CA GLU A 146 -6.15 29.25 14.06
C GLU A 146 -7.20 28.63 13.15
N SER A 147 -8.03 27.74 13.70
CA SER A 147 -9.18 27.20 12.99
C SER A 147 -10.45 27.91 13.46
N LYS A 148 -11.41 28.08 12.55
CA LYS A 148 -12.76 28.57 12.89
C LYS A 148 -13.62 27.50 13.56
N HIS A 149 -13.19 26.23 13.51
CA HIS A 149 -14.03 25.08 13.82
C HIS A 149 -13.52 24.24 15.00
N SER A 150 -12.27 24.39 15.40
CA SER A 150 -11.68 23.60 16.50
C SER A 150 -10.52 24.34 17.14
N ASP A 151 -10.32 24.12 18.44
CA ASP A 151 -9.13 24.61 19.12
C ASP A 151 -7.90 23.84 18.64
N VAL A 152 -6.86 24.58 18.26
CA VAL A 152 -5.56 24.03 17.85
C VAL A 152 -4.48 24.58 18.78
N PHE A 153 -3.72 23.68 19.38
CA PHE A 153 -2.72 24.00 20.38
C PHE A 153 -1.30 23.84 19.82
N GLN A 154 -0.33 24.53 20.39
CA GLN A 154 1.08 24.32 20.06
C GLN A 154 1.74 23.39 21.06
N ASP A 155 2.57 22.46 20.59
CA ASP A 155 3.47 21.68 21.44
C ASP A 155 4.71 22.50 21.82
N LYS A 156 4.50 23.59 22.58
CA LYS A 156 5.54 24.58 22.94
C LYS A 156 6.76 23.96 23.62
N PHE A 157 6.57 22.84 24.33
CA PHE A 157 7.63 22.15 25.07
C PHE A 157 8.20 20.94 24.31
N LYS A 158 7.71 20.69 23.09
CA LYS A 158 8.06 19.53 22.25
C LYS A 158 7.84 18.19 22.95
N VAL A 159 6.87 18.11 23.86
CA VAL A 159 6.63 16.91 24.67
C VAL A 159 5.95 15.84 23.82
N ILE A 160 4.96 16.21 23.01
CA ILE A 160 4.27 15.27 22.11
C ILE A 160 5.24 14.79 21.03
N GLU A 161 6.00 15.71 20.43
CA GLU A 161 7.06 15.41 19.47
C GLU A 161 8.07 14.42 20.06
N LYS A 162 8.64 14.71 21.23
CA LYS A 162 9.65 13.83 21.86
C LYS A 162 9.09 12.49 22.35
N LEU A 163 7.84 12.42 22.79
CA LEU A 163 7.25 11.18 23.29
C LEU A 163 6.84 10.24 22.16
N PHE A 164 6.24 10.79 21.10
CA PHE A 164 5.59 9.97 20.08
C PHE A 164 6.27 10.11 18.72
N PHE A 165 6.72 11.31 18.34
CA PHE A 165 7.17 11.62 16.97
C PHE A 165 8.65 12.02 16.89
N LYS A 166 9.53 11.23 17.52
CA LYS A 166 10.99 11.51 17.59
C LYS A 166 11.68 11.55 16.23
N ASP A 167 11.25 10.67 15.34
CA ASP A 167 11.72 10.67 13.96
C ASP A 167 10.90 11.73 13.22
N TYR A 168 11.56 12.81 12.77
CA TYR A 168 10.90 13.89 12.05
C TYR A 168 10.29 13.33 10.77
N PHE A 169 8.97 13.44 10.66
CA PHE A 169 8.24 13.08 9.45
C PHE A 169 7.23 14.18 9.16
N GLN A 170 7.43 14.88 8.05
CA GLN A 170 6.58 15.99 7.63
C GLN A 170 5.12 15.55 7.48
N GLY A 171 4.21 16.48 7.74
CA GLY A 171 2.78 16.30 7.50
C GLY A 171 1.96 15.91 8.72
N ASP A 172 0.84 15.23 8.45
CA ASP A 172 -0.19 14.93 9.45
C ASP A 172 0.11 13.61 10.16
N ASN A 173 -0.06 13.58 11.47
CA ASN A 173 0.18 12.40 12.29
C ASN A 173 -0.90 12.30 13.36
N TYR A 174 -1.02 11.14 13.99
CA TYR A 174 -1.84 11.06 15.20
C TYR A 174 -1.33 10.02 16.18
N VAL A 175 -1.70 10.23 17.44
CA VAL A 175 -1.51 9.26 18.51
C VAL A 175 -2.80 9.09 19.30
N ILE A 176 -3.06 7.84 19.68
CA ILE A 176 -4.19 7.45 20.52
C ILE A 176 -3.62 6.83 21.79
N ILE A 177 -4.06 7.33 22.94
CA ILE A 177 -3.56 6.92 24.26
C ILE A 177 -4.75 6.44 25.08
N LYS A 178 -4.71 5.19 25.51
CA LYS A 178 -5.79 4.53 26.26
C LYS A 178 -5.69 4.85 27.77
N PRO A 179 -6.76 4.57 28.55
CA PRO A 179 -6.78 4.80 29.99
C PRO A 179 -5.70 4.05 30.77
N ASP A 180 -5.24 2.89 30.27
CA ASP A 180 -4.14 2.11 30.84
C ASP A 180 -2.75 2.62 30.44
N GLY A 181 -2.66 3.66 29.60
CA GLY A 181 -1.40 4.22 29.11
C GLY A 181 -0.84 3.51 27.88
N LYS A 182 -1.49 2.44 27.36
CA LYS A 182 -1.16 1.90 26.04
C LYS A 182 -1.40 2.97 24.98
N PHE A 183 -0.51 3.09 24.02
CA PHE A 183 -0.67 4.02 22.91
C PHE A 183 -0.47 3.37 21.55
N PHE A 184 -1.09 3.96 20.54
CA PHE A 184 -0.91 3.69 19.13
C PHE A 184 -0.55 4.99 18.42
N ARG A 185 0.55 4.99 17.68
CA ARG A 185 1.03 6.12 16.88
C ARG A 185 0.95 5.78 15.40
N TYR A 186 0.54 6.76 14.60
CA TYR A 186 0.55 6.71 13.15
C TYR A 186 1.25 7.93 12.55
N TYR A 187 2.14 7.69 11.60
CA TYR A 187 2.82 8.72 10.81
C TYR A 187 2.19 8.93 9.42
N GLY A 188 2.14 10.19 8.97
CA GLY A 188 1.65 10.59 7.65
C GLY A 188 0.14 10.63 7.52
N GLU A 189 -0.35 11.01 6.33
CA GLU A 189 -1.77 11.25 6.06
C GLU A 189 -2.69 10.08 6.46
N TYR A 190 -3.87 10.42 6.96
CA TYR A 190 -4.82 9.45 7.50
C TYR A 190 -6.28 9.86 7.26
N GLN A 191 -7.17 8.87 7.31
CA GLN A 191 -8.60 9.11 7.25
C GLN A 191 -9.16 9.32 8.66
N LEU A 192 -9.94 10.38 8.84
CA LEU A 192 -10.61 10.69 10.11
C LEU A 192 -11.49 9.55 10.65
N SER A 193 -12.15 8.81 9.76
CA SER A 193 -12.94 7.63 10.12
C SER A 193 -12.10 6.55 10.81
N LYS A 194 -10.84 6.37 10.40
CA LYS A 194 -9.90 5.42 10.99
C LYS A 194 -9.43 5.86 12.37
N VAL A 195 -9.23 7.16 12.59
CA VAL A 195 -8.89 7.70 13.92
C VAL A 195 -10.02 7.39 14.90
N TYR A 196 -11.27 7.64 14.52
CA TYR A 196 -12.43 7.30 15.35
C TYR A 196 -12.49 5.79 15.64
N GLN A 197 -12.32 4.96 14.61
CA GLN A 197 -12.32 3.49 14.75
C GLN A 197 -11.26 3.04 15.78
N HIS A 198 -10.02 3.50 15.64
CA HIS A 198 -8.95 3.18 16.57
C HIS A 198 -9.21 3.75 17.98
N ALA A 199 -9.82 4.93 18.09
CA ALA A 199 -10.13 5.52 19.38
C ALA A 199 -11.17 4.69 20.14
N THR A 200 -12.12 4.05 19.45
CA THR A 200 -13.16 3.23 20.07
C THR A 200 -12.81 1.74 20.20
N SER A 201 -11.86 1.21 19.42
CA SER A 201 -11.42 -0.19 19.50
C SER A 201 -10.51 -0.47 20.71
N LYS A 202 -10.39 -1.75 21.09
CA LYS A 202 -9.37 -2.18 22.06
C LYS A 202 -7.99 -2.17 21.43
N MET A 203 -6.93 -1.90 22.20
CA MET A 203 -5.57 -1.83 21.66
C MET A 203 -5.14 -3.14 20.98
N ASP A 204 -5.51 -4.29 21.56
CA ASP A 204 -5.12 -5.60 21.02
C ASP A 204 -5.81 -5.90 19.67
N GLU A 205 -7.02 -5.38 19.45
CA GLU A 205 -7.73 -5.46 18.16
C GLU A 205 -7.02 -4.60 17.10
N ILE A 206 -6.56 -3.41 17.50
CA ILE A 206 -5.76 -2.54 16.62
C ILE A 206 -4.48 -3.29 16.24
N ILE A 207 -3.71 -3.80 17.21
CA ILE A 207 -2.47 -4.52 16.96
C ILE A 207 -2.72 -5.72 16.03
N THR A 208 -3.72 -6.54 16.33
CA THR A 208 -4.06 -7.75 15.54
C THR A 208 -4.43 -7.40 14.10
N SER A 209 -5.30 -6.39 13.90
CA SER A 209 -5.69 -5.97 12.55
C SER A 209 -4.49 -5.51 11.72
N HIS A 210 -3.51 -4.88 12.37
CA HIS A 210 -2.29 -4.40 11.72
C HIS A 210 -1.30 -5.52 11.41
N GLN A 211 -1.09 -6.44 12.36
CA GLN A 211 -0.25 -7.62 12.14
C GLN A 211 -0.81 -8.49 11.02
N ASN A 212 -2.14 -8.65 10.94
CA ASN A 212 -2.79 -9.39 9.85
C ASN A 212 -2.60 -8.70 8.51
N LEU A 213 -2.66 -7.37 8.43
CA LEU A 213 -2.37 -6.62 7.19
C LEU A 213 -0.89 -6.73 6.77
N GLU A 214 0.04 -6.67 7.72
CA GLU A 214 1.47 -6.83 7.43
C GLU A 214 1.78 -8.28 7.01
N TYR A 215 1.17 -9.26 7.67
CA TYR A 215 1.28 -10.67 7.32
C TYR A 215 0.66 -10.96 5.96
N SER A 216 -0.56 -10.48 5.67
CA SER A 216 -1.20 -10.49 4.35
C SER A 216 -0.24 -10.02 3.26
N HIS A 217 0.39 -8.87 3.49
CA HIS A 217 1.29 -8.27 2.52
C HIS A 217 2.58 -9.06 2.34
N LYS A 218 3.28 -9.40 3.44
CA LYS A 218 4.50 -10.22 3.38
C LYS A 218 4.24 -11.60 2.77
N LYS A 219 3.08 -12.19 3.09
CA LYS A 219 2.64 -13.48 2.54
C LYS A 219 2.26 -13.36 1.08
N SER A 220 1.64 -12.27 0.64
CA SER A 220 1.44 -12.01 -0.79
C SER A 220 2.79 -11.93 -1.51
N ASP A 221 3.77 -11.23 -0.94
CA ASP A 221 5.14 -11.14 -1.50
C ASP A 221 5.89 -12.48 -1.51
N THR A 222 5.52 -13.45 -0.65
CA THR A 222 6.06 -14.82 -0.64
C THR A 222 5.23 -15.85 -1.41
N ILE A 223 3.92 -15.61 -1.61
CA ILE A 223 2.99 -16.42 -2.42
C ILE A 223 3.12 -16.06 -3.90
N TYR A 224 3.62 -14.87 -4.24
CA TYR A 224 4.26 -14.63 -5.52
C TYR A 224 5.56 -15.45 -5.60
N SER A 225 5.44 -16.78 -5.69
CA SER A 225 6.44 -17.61 -6.37
C SER A 225 6.82 -16.89 -7.67
N SER A 226 8.08 -16.95 -8.08
CA SER A 226 8.68 -16.18 -9.20
C SER A 226 7.92 -16.25 -10.54
N ASN A 227 6.88 -17.07 -10.62
CA ASN A 227 6.13 -17.40 -11.82
C ASN A 227 4.69 -16.88 -11.80
N LEU A 228 4.18 -16.29 -10.72
CA LEU A 228 2.84 -15.67 -10.74
C LEU A 228 2.89 -14.26 -11.36
N VAL A 229 2.03 -14.02 -12.34
CA VAL A 229 1.92 -12.75 -13.05
C VAL A 229 0.56 -12.10 -12.73
N ALA A 230 0.58 -10.88 -12.22
CA ALA A 230 -0.63 -10.08 -12.03
C ALA A 230 -1.00 -9.30 -13.31
N ILE A 231 -2.31 -9.13 -13.56
CA ILE A 231 -2.79 -8.40 -14.73
C ILE A 231 -2.46 -6.90 -14.67
N ASN A 232 -2.48 -6.32 -13.46
CA ASN A 232 -1.89 -5.03 -13.14
C ASN A 232 -1.69 -4.89 -11.61
N ASN A 233 -0.77 -4.00 -11.18
CA ASN A 233 -0.47 -3.78 -9.75
C ASN A 233 -1.57 -3.01 -8.98
N LYS A 234 -2.56 -2.46 -9.69
CA LYS A 234 -3.73 -1.73 -9.16
C LYS A 234 -4.99 -2.59 -9.10
N SER A 235 -4.92 -3.89 -9.40
CA SER A 235 -6.06 -4.82 -9.49
C SER A 235 -6.88 -4.87 -8.21
N LYS A 236 -6.22 -4.60 -7.09
CA LYS A 236 -6.79 -4.50 -5.74
C LYS A 236 -7.84 -3.38 -5.55
N ARG A 237 -8.00 -2.44 -6.47
CA ARG A 237 -8.92 -1.29 -6.29
C ARG A 237 -10.41 -1.61 -6.52
N ARG A 238 -10.74 -2.77 -7.11
CA ARG A 238 -12.12 -3.15 -7.48
C ARG A 238 -12.57 -4.50 -6.93
N TYR A 239 -11.98 -4.95 -5.81
CA TYR A 239 -12.16 -6.32 -5.29
C TYR A 239 -13.61 -6.81 -5.17
N PHE A 240 -14.61 -5.95 -5.02
CA PHE A 240 -16.01 -6.38 -4.88
C PHE A 240 -16.79 -6.39 -6.19
N GLU A 241 -16.29 -5.73 -7.24
CA GLU A 241 -16.93 -5.72 -8.57
C GLU A 241 -16.21 -6.66 -9.55
N LEU A 242 -14.88 -6.71 -9.44
CA LEU A 242 -13.98 -7.42 -10.33
C LEU A 242 -12.72 -7.89 -9.58
N VAL A 243 -12.54 -9.20 -9.49
CA VAL A 243 -11.32 -9.80 -8.92
C VAL A 243 -10.56 -10.55 -10.00
N PRO A 244 -9.46 -10.00 -10.55
CA PRO A 244 -8.62 -10.73 -11.49
C PRO A 244 -7.75 -11.76 -10.75
N PHE A 245 -7.70 -12.97 -11.30
CA PHE A 245 -6.76 -14.00 -10.87
C PHE A 245 -5.37 -13.69 -11.44
N HIS A 246 -4.33 -14.19 -10.77
CA HIS A 246 -2.95 -14.16 -11.25
C HIS A 246 -2.69 -15.33 -12.20
N PHE A 247 -1.93 -15.12 -13.27
CA PHE A 247 -1.54 -16.21 -14.18
C PHE A 247 -0.30 -16.94 -13.64
N ASN A 248 -0.33 -18.28 -13.63
CA ASN A 248 0.82 -19.09 -13.28
C ASN A 248 1.70 -19.40 -14.51
N ASN A 249 2.86 -18.77 -14.58
CA ASN A 249 3.82 -18.87 -15.68
C ASN A 249 4.85 -20.00 -15.52
N ASN A 250 4.55 -21.08 -14.79
CA ASN A 250 5.44 -22.23 -14.66
C ASN A 250 5.84 -22.83 -16.03
N GLY A 251 4.96 -22.76 -17.03
CA GLY A 251 5.22 -23.23 -18.39
C GLY A 251 5.97 -22.25 -19.30
N GLN A 252 6.40 -21.08 -18.80
CA GLN A 252 7.02 -20.00 -19.59
C GLN A 252 6.21 -19.59 -20.84
N ASN A 253 4.88 -19.69 -20.75
CA ASN A 253 3.96 -19.39 -21.84
C ASN A 253 3.54 -17.91 -21.84
N TYR A 254 3.88 -17.10 -20.84
CA TYR A 254 3.49 -15.69 -20.77
C TYR A 254 4.37 -14.77 -21.66
N ASN A 255 3.73 -13.93 -22.47
CA ASN A 255 4.38 -12.94 -23.34
C ASN A 255 4.27 -11.50 -22.82
N GLY A 256 3.34 -11.21 -21.91
CA GLY A 256 3.02 -9.84 -21.48
C GLY A 256 1.53 -9.62 -21.25
N ASN A 257 1.15 -8.45 -20.74
CA ASN A 257 -0.25 -8.06 -20.61
C ASN A 257 -0.71 -7.26 -21.84
N LYS A 258 -1.96 -7.45 -22.26
CA LYS A 258 -2.62 -6.71 -23.35
C LYS A 258 -3.98 -6.20 -22.87
N GLY A 259 -3.97 -5.01 -22.27
CA GLY A 259 -5.15 -4.48 -21.56
C GLY A 259 -5.48 -5.37 -20.36
N ASP A 260 -6.73 -5.82 -20.26
CA ASP A 260 -7.23 -6.70 -19.20
C ASP A 260 -7.04 -8.20 -19.53
N PHE A 261 -6.00 -8.54 -20.28
CA PHE A 261 -5.69 -9.92 -20.67
C PHE A 261 -4.22 -10.25 -20.47
N PHE A 262 -3.97 -11.51 -20.10
CA PHE A 262 -2.67 -12.16 -20.22
C PHE A 262 -2.47 -12.63 -21.65
N ASN A 263 -1.40 -12.20 -22.30
CA ASN A 263 -1.00 -12.69 -23.62
C ASN A 263 -0.14 -13.95 -23.43
N ILE A 264 -0.60 -15.08 -23.94
CA ILE A 264 -0.08 -16.41 -23.62
C ILE A 264 0.17 -17.22 -24.89
N LYS A 265 1.31 -17.90 -24.97
CA LYS A 265 1.68 -18.82 -26.05
C LYS A 265 0.84 -20.09 -26.00
N VAL A 266 0.23 -20.42 -27.13
CA VAL A 266 -0.59 -21.62 -27.30
C VAL A 266 -0.20 -22.27 -28.63
N LYS A 267 0.22 -23.54 -28.62
CA LYS A 267 0.77 -24.30 -29.76
C LYS A 267 -0.09 -24.11 -31.02
N ARG A 268 -1.40 -24.24 -30.88
CA ARG A 268 -2.34 -24.14 -32.00
C ARG A 268 -2.55 -22.72 -32.50
N PHE A 269 -2.51 -21.71 -31.64
CA PHE A 269 -2.89 -20.34 -32.02
C PHE A 269 -1.70 -19.39 -32.13
N ASN A 270 -0.49 -19.89 -31.88
CA ASN A 270 0.72 -19.13 -31.53
C ASN A 270 0.54 -18.33 -30.23
N THR A 271 -0.50 -17.49 -30.15
CA THR A 271 -0.79 -16.64 -29.00
C THR A 271 -2.29 -16.43 -28.81
N LEU A 272 -2.75 -16.46 -27.56
CA LEU A 272 -4.10 -16.07 -27.14
C LEU A 272 -4.04 -14.99 -26.06
N ASN A 273 -5.13 -14.23 -25.94
CA ASN A 273 -5.37 -13.31 -24.85
C ASN A 273 -6.37 -13.95 -23.89
N MET A 274 -5.97 -14.24 -22.65
CA MET A 274 -6.84 -14.88 -21.65
C MET A 274 -7.01 -14.02 -20.40
N SER A 275 -8.19 -14.06 -19.80
CA SER A 275 -8.45 -13.47 -18.49
C SER A 275 -9.26 -14.44 -17.64
N CYS A 276 -8.94 -14.52 -16.35
CA CYS A 276 -9.70 -15.24 -15.36
C CYS A 276 -10.05 -14.29 -14.22
N SER A 277 -11.32 -14.17 -13.88
CA SER A 277 -11.78 -13.18 -12.90
C SER A 277 -13.16 -13.48 -12.34
N PHE A 278 -13.41 -13.07 -11.09
CA PHE A 278 -14.76 -12.94 -10.55
C PHE A 278 -15.40 -11.63 -10.99
N TRP A 279 -16.69 -11.66 -11.31
CA TRP A 279 -17.52 -10.52 -11.69
C TRP A 279 -18.80 -10.50 -10.84
N ALA A 280 -19.05 -9.39 -10.14
CA ALA A 280 -20.33 -9.17 -9.47
C ALA A 280 -21.48 -9.12 -10.47
N GLU A 281 -21.26 -8.51 -11.64
CA GLU A 281 -22.22 -8.42 -12.74
C GLU A 281 -21.54 -8.69 -14.08
N HIS A 282 -22.07 -9.62 -14.87
CA HIS A 282 -21.61 -9.93 -16.22
C HIS A 282 -22.80 -10.20 -17.15
N GLY A 283 -23.26 -9.14 -17.82
CA GLY A 283 -24.50 -9.19 -18.58
C GLY A 283 -25.70 -9.37 -17.66
N ASP A 284 -26.50 -10.39 -17.89
CA ASP A 284 -27.65 -10.79 -17.07
C ASP A 284 -27.27 -11.65 -15.86
N LYS A 285 -25.99 -12.04 -15.73
CA LYS A 285 -25.53 -12.94 -14.67
C LYS A 285 -24.87 -12.15 -13.54
N LYS A 286 -25.14 -12.59 -12.32
CA LYS A 286 -24.52 -12.06 -11.10
C LYS A 286 -23.59 -13.07 -10.46
N ASN A 287 -22.55 -12.56 -9.80
CA ASN A 287 -21.61 -13.33 -9.00
C ASN A 287 -21.02 -14.52 -9.77
N VAL A 288 -20.32 -14.25 -10.87
CA VAL A 288 -19.75 -15.29 -11.74
C VAL A 288 -18.23 -15.31 -11.70
N LEU A 289 -17.67 -16.51 -11.62
CA LEU A 289 -16.28 -16.76 -12.00
C LEU A 289 -16.23 -16.94 -13.52
N ARG A 290 -15.40 -16.15 -14.20
CA ARG A 290 -15.32 -16.09 -15.67
C ARG A 290 -13.92 -16.38 -16.17
N VAL A 291 -13.83 -17.20 -17.20
CA VAL A 291 -12.66 -17.34 -18.08
C VAL A 291 -13.04 -16.81 -19.46
N LEU A 292 -12.33 -15.80 -19.95
CA LEU A 292 -12.52 -15.23 -21.29
C LEU A 292 -11.23 -15.39 -22.09
N ILE A 293 -11.34 -16.04 -23.26
CA ILE A 293 -10.25 -16.35 -24.18
C ILE A 293 -10.53 -15.61 -25.49
N ARG A 294 -9.53 -14.91 -26.04
CA ARG A 294 -9.62 -14.19 -27.31
C ARG A 294 -8.42 -14.51 -28.19
N LEU A 295 -8.62 -14.51 -29.51
CA LEU A 295 -7.52 -14.54 -30.46
C LEU A 295 -6.64 -13.31 -30.30
N ALA A 296 -5.32 -13.48 -30.46
CA ALA A 296 -4.38 -12.37 -30.51
C ALA A 296 -4.05 -12.05 -31.99
N GLY A 297 -4.58 -10.94 -32.52
CA GLY A 297 -4.33 -10.51 -33.91
C GLY A 297 -5.13 -11.28 -34.96
N ASP A 298 -4.62 -11.32 -36.19
CA ASP A 298 -5.33 -11.80 -37.38
C ASP A 298 -5.22 -13.33 -37.57
N SER A 299 -5.41 -14.11 -36.50
CA SER A 299 -5.45 -15.56 -36.62
C SER A 299 -6.68 -16.00 -37.43
N ASP A 300 -6.46 -16.72 -38.53
CA ASP A 300 -7.53 -17.33 -39.35
C ASP A 300 -8.17 -18.55 -38.69
N ARG A 301 -7.59 -19.05 -37.59
CA ARG A 301 -8.08 -20.24 -36.86
C ARG A 301 -9.25 -19.90 -35.94
N LYS A 302 -10.26 -20.78 -35.89
CA LYS A 302 -11.43 -20.64 -35.01
C LYS A 302 -11.17 -21.26 -33.64
N LEU A 303 -11.56 -20.56 -32.57
CA LEU A 303 -11.51 -21.12 -31.21
C LEU A 303 -12.41 -22.35 -31.05
N THR A 304 -13.51 -22.41 -31.81
CA THR A 304 -14.49 -23.52 -31.79
C THR A 304 -13.96 -24.84 -32.34
N GLU A 305 -12.83 -24.84 -33.05
CA GLU A 305 -12.18 -26.06 -33.55
C GLU A 305 -11.23 -26.71 -32.53
N SER A 306 -11.07 -26.09 -31.35
CA SER A 306 -10.24 -26.60 -30.25
C SER A 306 -11.12 -27.12 -29.12
N THR A 307 -10.60 -28.11 -28.39
CA THR A 307 -11.27 -28.55 -27.17
C THR A 307 -10.88 -27.60 -26.05
N ILE A 308 -11.83 -26.76 -25.62
CA ILE A 308 -11.62 -25.77 -24.56
C ILE A 308 -12.47 -26.11 -23.35
N SER A 309 -11.83 -26.25 -22.18
CA SER A 309 -12.51 -26.45 -20.91
C SER A 309 -11.85 -25.63 -19.79
N ALA A 310 -12.60 -25.37 -18.72
CA ALA A 310 -12.06 -24.72 -17.53
C ALA A 310 -12.66 -25.32 -16.27
N TYR A 311 -11.82 -25.49 -15.25
CA TYR A 311 -12.18 -26.10 -13.97
C TYR A 311 -11.60 -25.28 -12.82
N SER A 312 -12.46 -24.89 -11.88
CA SER A 312 -12.06 -24.30 -10.60
C SER A 312 -11.91 -25.40 -9.55
N SER A 313 -10.81 -25.36 -8.81
CA SER A 313 -10.55 -26.26 -7.67
C SER A 313 -11.57 -26.13 -6.54
N LYS A 314 -12.31 -25.00 -6.47
CA LYS A 314 -13.31 -24.71 -5.43
C LYS A 314 -14.74 -24.88 -5.90
N VAL A 315 -15.05 -24.43 -7.13
CA VAL A 315 -16.45 -24.35 -7.61
C VAL A 315 -16.73 -25.27 -8.81
N GLY A 316 -15.74 -26.08 -9.20
CA GLY A 316 -15.84 -27.11 -10.20
C GLY A 316 -15.82 -26.57 -11.64
N GLN A 317 -16.43 -27.33 -12.56
CA GLN A 317 -16.39 -27.04 -13.99
C GLN A 317 -17.14 -25.74 -14.34
N LEU A 318 -16.49 -24.91 -15.17
CA LEU A 318 -17.12 -23.75 -15.80
C LEU A 318 -17.80 -24.18 -17.10
N VAL A 319 -18.95 -23.59 -17.40
CA VAL A 319 -19.75 -23.91 -18.59
C VAL A 319 -19.57 -22.84 -19.67
N PRO A 320 -19.47 -23.22 -20.95
CA PRO A 320 -19.37 -22.27 -22.04
C PRO A 320 -20.66 -21.46 -22.18
N ILE A 321 -20.53 -20.19 -22.51
CA ILE A 321 -21.67 -19.30 -22.76
C ILE A 321 -21.49 -18.59 -24.09
N LYS A 322 -22.60 -18.30 -24.76
CA LYS A 322 -22.59 -17.48 -25.97
C LYS A 322 -22.11 -16.07 -25.62
N THR A 323 -21.20 -15.55 -26.43
CA THR A 323 -20.73 -14.18 -26.31
C THR A 323 -21.30 -13.32 -27.43
N ASN A 324 -21.26 -12.00 -27.28
CA ASN A 324 -21.61 -11.06 -28.35
C ASN A 324 -20.43 -10.82 -29.32
N PHE A 325 -19.32 -11.53 -29.14
CA PHE A 325 -18.17 -11.45 -30.04
C PHE A 325 -18.37 -12.38 -31.24
N PRO A 326 -17.78 -12.07 -32.40
CA PRO A 326 -17.85 -12.95 -33.56
C PRO A 326 -17.13 -14.29 -33.29
N ASP A 327 -17.43 -15.33 -34.07
CA ASP A 327 -16.73 -16.64 -33.96
C ASP A 327 -15.36 -16.64 -34.66
N THR A 328 -15.10 -15.64 -35.51
CA THR A 328 -13.90 -15.51 -36.36
C THR A 328 -13.30 -14.11 -36.31
N GLY A 329 -12.02 -14.01 -36.66
CA GLY A 329 -11.30 -12.75 -36.77
C GLY A 329 -10.71 -12.24 -35.44
N PRO A 330 -10.08 -11.05 -35.43
CA PRO A 330 -9.30 -10.56 -34.29
C PRO A 330 -10.13 -10.27 -33.02
N TYR A 331 -11.46 -10.30 -33.15
CA TYR A 331 -12.38 -10.10 -32.03
C TYR A 331 -12.99 -11.41 -31.52
N ALA A 332 -12.67 -12.56 -32.12
CA ALA A 332 -13.26 -13.82 -31.72
C ALA A 332 -12.95 -14.16 -30.26
N ALA A 333 -13.99 -14.59 -29.54
CA ALA A 333 -13.91 -14.85 -28.12
C ALA A 333 -14.67 -16.10 -27.71
N PHE A 334 -14.12 -16.81 -26.74
CA PHE A 334 -14.74 -17.95 -26.08
C PHE A 334 -14.82 -17.67 -24.58
N CYS A 335 -16.01 -17.83 -23.98
CA CYS A 335 -16.24 -17.49 -22.58
C CYS A 335 -16.81 -18.69 -21.83
N LEU A 336 -16.22 -19.01 -20.69
CA LEU A 336 -16.73 -19.99 -19.74
C LEU A 336 -17.05 -19.29 -18.42
N VAL A 337 -18.16 -19.69 -17.79
CA VAL A 337 -18.57 -19.12 -16.49
C VAL A 337 -19.00 -20.19 -15.50
N LYS A 338 -18.88 -19.88 -14.21
CA LYS A 338 -19.52 -20.59 -13.11
C LYS A 338 -20.22 -19.57 -12.22
N LYS A 339 -21.53 -19.72 -12.03
CA LYS A 339 -22.27 -18.92 -11.04
C LYS A 339 -21.86 -19.37 -9.64
N LEU A 340 -21.56 -18.41 -8.77
CA LEU A 340 -21.31 -18.62 -7.36
C LEU A 340 -22.62 -18.52 -6.59
N ASP A 341 -22.81 -19.42 -5.64
CA ASP A 341 -23.97 -19.42 -4.75
C ASP A 341 -23.70 -18.49 -3.56
N ILE A 342 -23.77 -17.18 -3.83
CA ILE A 342 -23.56 -16.10 -2.86
C ILE A 342 -24.58 -14.99 -3.08
N ASP A 343 -25.00 -14.39 -1.97
CA ASP A 343 -25.98 -13.31 -1.98
C ASP A 343 -25.32 -11.96 -2.26
N LYS A 344 -24.12 -11.76 -1.71
CA LYS A 344 -23.36 -10.51 -1.85
C LYS A 344 -21.99 -10.74 -2.46
N PRO A 345 -21.49 -9.82 -3.30
CA PRO A 345 -20.19 -9.99 -3.94
C PRO A 345 -19.04 -10.20 -2.96
N GLU A 346 -19.04 -9.58 -1.79
CA GLU A 346 -17.98 -9.75 -0.77
C GLU A 346 -17.83 -11.19 -0.24
N GLU A 347 -18.86 -12.02 -0.34
CA GLU A 347 -18.82 -13.42 0.10
C GLU A 347 -17.94 -14.29 -0.81
N MET A 348 -17.62 -13.82 -2.02
CA MET A 348 -16.70 -14.49 -2.95
C MET A 348 -15.35 -14.80 -2.30
N VAL A 349 -14.90 -14.00 -1.32
CA VAL A 349 -13.60 -14.19 -0.67
C VAL A 349 -13.56 -15.57 -0.03
N ASN A 350 -14.64 -15.96 0.63
CA ASN A 350 -14.70 -17.22 1.36
C ASN A 350 -14.72 -18.42 0.41
N ILE A 351 -15.30 -18.26 -0.78
CA ILE A 351 -15.41 -19.32 -1.78
C ILE A 351 -14.13 -19.47 -2.59
N LEU A 352 -13.56 -18.35 -3.03
CA LEU A 352 -12.44 -18.31 -3.98
C LEU A 352 -11.08 -18.24 -3.31
N LYS A 353 -10.99 -18.15 -1.97
CA LYS A 353 -9.71 -18.15 -1.26
C LYS A 353 -8.89 -19.39 -1.61
N ASN A 354 -7.67 -19.16 -2.10
CA ASN A 354 -6.75 -20.18 -2.59
C ASN A 354 -7.32 -21.02 -3.75
N ASP A 355 -8.26 -20.49 -4.53
CA ASP A 355 -8.75 -21.19 -5.72
C ASP A 355 -7.70 -21.19 -6.83
N VAL A 356 -7.63 -22.30 -7.57
CA VAL A 356 -6.88 -22.44 -8.81
C VAL A 356 -7.86 -22.80 -9.91
N VAL A 357 -7.90 -21.97 -10.96
CA VAL A 357 -8.66 -22.23 -12.18
C VAL A 357 -7.71 -22.75 -13.24
N THR A 358 -7.92 -24.00 -13.65
CA THR A 358 -7.18 -24.64 -14.75
C THR A 358 -7.98 -24.51 -16.03
N VAL A 359 -7.38 -23.93 -17.07
CA VAL A 359 -7.93 -23.83 -18.42
C VAL A 359 -7.16 -24.80 -19.30
N GLN A 360 -7.88 -25.70 -19.97
CA GLN A 360 -7.32 -26.63 -20.94
C GLN A 360 -7.69 -26.19 -22.36
N ILE A 361 -6.70 -26.12 -23.24
CA ILE A 361 -6.88 -25.91 -24.68
C ILE A 361 -6.13 -27.03 -25.39
N ASP A 362 -6.87 -27.93 -26.01
CA ASP A 362 -6.34 -29.17 -26.60
C ASP A 362 -5.50 -29.96 -25.55
N ASP A 363 -4.19 -30.11 -25.77
CA ASP A 363 -3.26 -30.82 -24.89
C ASP A 363 -2.54 -29.90 -23.88
N GLN A 364 -2.86 -28.61 -23.83
CA GLN A 364 -2.17 -27.63 -22.99
C GLN A 364 -3.01 -27.18 -21.79
N LEU A 365 -2.35 -27.05 -20.63
CA LEU A 365 -2.93 -26.56 -19.38
C LEU A 365 -2.38 -25.20 -19.01
N PHE A 366 -3.25 -24.34 -18.50
CA PHE A 366 -2.96 -22.99 -18.05
C PHE A 366 -3.63 -22.76 -16.70
N GLU A 367 -2.89 -22.27 -15.71
CA GLU A 367 -3.42 -22.09 -14.35
C GLU A 367 -3.54 -20.61 -14.01
N PHE A 368 -4.65 -20.28 -13.35
CA PHE A 368 -4.91 -18.97 -12.77
C PHE A 368 -5.16 -19.15 -11.28
N VAL A 369 -4.44 -18.39 -10.46
CA VAL A 369 -4.50 -18.48 -9.00
C VAL A 369 -5.25 -17.28 -8.45
N ALA A 370 -6.22 -17.51 -7.57
CA ALA A 370 -6.96 -16.44 -6.93
C ALA A 370 -5.98 -15.51 -6.19
N PRO A 371 -6.18 -14.18 -6.24
CA PRO A 371 -5.30 -13.28 -5.52
C PRO A 371 -5.49 -13.48 -4.01
N ASP A 372 -4.48 -13.10 -3.24
CA ASP A 372 -4.67 -13.00 -1.79
C ASP A 372 -5.71 -11.92 -1.48
N PHE A 373 -6.75 -12.34 -0.76
CA PHE A 373 -7.89 -11.54 -0.34
C PHE A 373 -7.72 -10.92 1.06
N ASP A 374 -6.53 -11.03 1.62
CA ASP A 374 -6.23 -10.68 3.00
C ASP A 374 -6.14 -9.15 3.24
#